data_AF-A8QGZ2-F1
#
_entry.id   AF-A8QGZ2-F1
#
_cell.length_a   1.000
_cell.length_b   1.000
_cell.length_c   1.000
_cell.angle_alpha   90.00
_cell.angle_beta   90.00
_cell.angle_gamma   90.00
#
_symmetry.space_group_name_H-M   'P 1'
#
loop_
_entity.id
_entity.type
_entity.pdbx_description
1 polymer ?
#
loop_
_entity_poly.entity_id
_entity_poly.type
_entity_poly.pdbx_seq_one_letter_code
_entity_poly.pdbx_strand_id
1 'polypeptide(L)'
;MEDLGDCGEDDDETNEEEREMLLDHCMRHLSLPDFVMEPQIVGVLQTFFRCGGDPETVVNLLSENYCSLGQVKSQFGRWTIDILISEEVVHMALTYKEITK
;
A
#
# COMPACT_ATOMS: atom_id res chain seq x y z
N MET A 1 25.33 14.98 -0.94
CA MET A 1 24.61 16.14 -0.39
C MET A 1 23.76 16.63 -1.52
N GLU A 2 22.55 16.11 -1.62
CA GLU A 2 21.60 16.50 -2.67
C GLU A 2 20.61 17.46 -2.02
N ASP A 3 20.76 18.71 -2.41
CA ASP A 3 19.92 19.85 -2.11
C ASP A 3 18.60 19.68 -2.90
N LEU A 4 17.52 19.36 -2.19
CA LEU A 4 16.18 19.30 -2.76
C LEU A 4 15.40 20.54 -2.33
N GLY A 5 15.64 21.60 -3.12
CA GLY A 5 14.65 22.54 -3.64
C GLY A 5 13.38 22.79 -2.84
N ASP A 6 13.38 23.96 -2.20
CA ASP A 6 12.23 24.85 -1.99
C ASP A 6 11.12 24.70 -3.04
N CYS A 7 9.89 24.45 -2.59
CA CYS A 7 8.69 24.52 -3.43
C CYS A 7 7.46 25.00 -2.65
N GLY A 8 7.40 26.33 -2.47
CA GLY A 8 6.19 27.12 -2.68
C GLY A 8 5.31 27.34 -1.46
N GLU A 9 5.56 28.46 -0.78
CA GLU A 9 4.50 29.30 -0.21
C GLU A 9 3.70 29.88 -1.40
N ASP A 10 2.37 29.67 -1.42
CA ASP A 10 1.31 30.45 -2.11
C ASP A 10 0.14 29.51 -2.47
N ASP A 11 -0.93 29.50 -1.65
CA ASP A 11 -2.34 29.70 -2.05
C ASP A 11 -3.27 29.55 -0.81
N ASP A 12 -3.21 30.53 0.11
CA ASP A 12 -4.09 30.63 1.29
C ASP A 12 -5.41 31.34 0.92
N GLU A 13 -6.07 30.88 -0.15
CA GLU A 13 -7.44 31.29 -0.52
C GLU A 13 -8.31 30.07 -0.90
N THR A 14 -8.00 28.87 -0.38
CA THR A 14 -8.98 27.78 -0.43
C THR A 14 -10.13 28.11 0.52
N ASN A 15 -11.35 28.24 -0.03
CA ASN A 15 -12.55 28.49 0.77
C ASN A 15 -12.69 27.42 1.85
N GLU A 16 -13.15 27.78 3.04
CA GLU A 16 -13.28 26.85 4.17
C GLU A 16 -14.09 25.59 3.80
N GLU A 17 -15.12 25.76 2.95
CA GLU A 17 -15.91 24.63 2.40
C GLU A 17 -15.07 23.69 1.51
N GLU A 18 -14.15 24.22 0.70
CA GLU A 18 -13.27 23.40 -0.13
C GLU A 18 -12.26 22.63 0.72
N ARG A 19 -11.75 23.27 1.78
CA ARG A 19 -10.86 22.64 2.76
C ARG A 19 -11.56 21.47 3.46
N GLU A 20 -12.80 21.65 3.91
CA GLU A 20 -13.60 20.56 4.49
C GLU A 20 -13.87 19.43 3.49
N MET A 21 -14.20 19.75 2.24
CA MET A 21 -14.41 18.73 1.20
C MET A 21 -13.14 17.93 0.92
N LEU A 22 -11.97 18.59 0.89
CA LEU A 22 -10.67 17.93 0.71
C LEU A 22 -10.31 17.04 1.90
N LEU A 23 -10.59 17.48 3.13
CA LEU A 23 -10.41 16.66 4.33
C LEU A 23 -11.27 15.41 4.29
N ASP A 24 -12.57 15.53 4.00
CA ASP A 24 -13.47 14.38 3.89
C ASP A 24 -13.01 13.40 2.80
N HIS A 25 -12.61 13.94 1.64
CA HIS A 25 -12.07 13.13 0.55
C HIS A 25 -10.82 12.34 0.98
N CYS A 26 -9.89 13.00 1.67
CA CYS A 26 -8.70 12.35 2.20
C CYS A 26 -9.06 11.29 3.25
N MET A 27 -9.98 11.57 4.16
CA MET A 27 -10.44 10.61 5.17
C MET A 27 -11.04 9.36 4.54
N ARG A 28 -11.86 9.52 3.49
CA ARG A 28 -12.43 8.39 2.75
C ARG A 28 -11.34 7.51 2.14
N HIS A 29 -10.27 8.11 1.60
CA HIS A 29 -9.13 7.38 1.08
C HIS A 29 -8.32 6.68 2.19
N LEU A 30 -8.02 7.36 3.29
CA LEU A 30 -7.30 6.80 4.43
C LEU A 30 -8.06 5.65 5.12
N SER A 31 -9.38 5.61 4.97
CA SER A 31 -10.24 4.54 5.50
C SER A 31 -10.31 3.32 4.59
N LEU A 32 -9.71 3.35 3.39
CA LEU A 32 -9.71 2.19 2.51
C LEU A 32 -8.78 1.09 3.07
N PRO A 33 -9.17 -0.20 2.94
CA PRO A 33 -8.34 -1.32 3.39
C PRO A 33 -6.96 -1.30 2.73
N ASP A 34 -5.92 -1.44 3.53
CA ASP A 34 -4.51 -1.46 3.09
C ASP A 34 -4.06 -0.22 2.27
N PHE A 35 -4.75 0.92 2.36
CA PHE A 35 -4.42 2.13 1.61
C PHE A 35 -3.00 2.66 1.91
N VAL A 36 -2.45 2.35 3.08
CA VAL A 36 -1.06 2.63 3.45
C VAL A 36 -0.03 2.04 2.47
N MET A 37 -0.40 1.01 1.71
CA MET A 37 0.47 0.34 0.74
C MET A 37 0.40 0.98 -0.66
N GLU A 38 -0.53 1.90 -0.90
CA GLU A 38 -0.73 2.53 -2.22
C GLU A 38 0.28 3.65 -2.46
N PRO A 39 0.82 3.80 -3.69
CA PRO A 39 1.87 4.78 -3.99
C PRO A 39 1.41 6.23 -3.79
N GLN A 40 0.10 6.48 -3.87
CA GLN A 40 -0.51 7.80 -3.72
C GLN A 40 -0.70 8.26 -2.27
N ILE A 41 -0.42 7.40 -1.26
CA ILE A 41 -0.60 7.72 0.16
C ILE A 41 0.09 9.03 0.56
N VAL A 42 1.31 9.26 0.07
CA VAL A 42 2.09 10.46 0.41
C VAL A 42 1.38 11.74 -0.05
N GLY A 43 0.80 11.74 -1.25
CA GLY A 43 0.06 12.89 -1.77
C GLY A 43 -1.22 13.17 -0.98
N VAL A 44 -1.94 12.12 -0.58
CA VAL A 44 -3.14 12.26 0.26
C VAL A 44 -2.79 12.80 1.65
N LEU A 45 -1.69 12.33 2.26
CA LEU A 45 -1.22 12.83 3.55
C LEU A 45 -0.81 14.30 3.47
N GLN A 46 -0.08 14.69 2.42
CA GLN A 46 0.32 16.08 2.21
C GLN A 46 -0.91 17.00 2.10
N THR A 47 -1.90 16.61 1.31
CA THR A 47 -3.15 17.38 1.18
C THR A 47 -3.92 17.41 2.50
N PHE A 48 -4.04 16.28 3.20
CA PHE A 48 -4.74 16.21 4.49
C PHE A 48 -4.12 17.13 5.54
N PHE A 49 -2.78 17.16 5.66
CA PHE A 49 -2.09 18.05 6.60
C PHE A 49 -2.11 19.51 6.17
N ARG A 50 -2.03 19.81 4.87
CA ARG A 50 -2.21 21.18 4.35
C ARG A 50 -3.60 21.71 4.68
N CYS A 51 -4.62 20.86 4.60
CA CYS A 51 -5.97 21.21 5.00
C CYS A 51 -6.19 21.18 6.52
N GLY A 52 -5.17 21.07 7.37
CA GLY A 52 -5.33 21.15 8.84
C GLY A 52 -5.86 19.89 9.52
N GLY A 53 -5.76 18.73 8.87
CA GLY A 53 -6.11 17.44 9.46
C GLY A 53 -5.14 16.99 10.55
N ASP A 54 -5.64 16.27 11.54
CA ASP A 54 -4.87 15.82 12.71
C ASP A 54 -4.10 14.50 12.45
N PRO A 55 -2.81 14.41 12.82
CA PRO A 55 -1.99 13.22 12.59
C PRO A 55 -2.43 11.98 13.38
N GLU A 56 -3.03 12.13 14.56
CA GLU A 56 -3.55 10.98 15.32
C GLU A 56 -4.71 10.31 14.58
N THR A 57 -5.57 11.11 13.95
CA THR A 57 -6.67 10.64 13.10
C THR A 57 -6.15 9.80 11.94
N VAL A 58 -5.09 10.23 11.26
CA VAL A 58 -4.45 9.47 10.18
C VAL A 58 -3.94 8.12 10.68
N VAL A 59 -3.22 8.14 11.80
CA VAL A 59 -2.64 6.92 12.39
C VAL A 59 -3.75 5.93 12.73
N ASN A 60 -4.83 6.39 13.35
CA ASN A 60 -5.96 5.54 13.70
C ASN A 60 -6.63 4.96 12.46
N LEU A 61 -6.99 5.80 11.47
CA LEU A 61 -7.65 5.35 10.24
C LEU A 61 -6.82 4.31 9.47
N LEU A 62 -5.51 4.57 9.30
CA LEU A 62 -4.64 3.63 8.58
C LEU A 62 -4.40 2.34 9.37
N SER A 63 -4.27 2.44 10.69
CA SER A 63 -4.01 1.26 11.54
C SER A 63 -5.23 0.36 11.65
N GLU A 64 -6.42 0.93 11.78
CA GLU A 64 -7.68 0.18 11.87
C GLU A 64 -8.02 -0.52 10.55
N ASN A 65 -7.63 0.07 9.41
CA ASN A 65 -7.93 -0.46 8.08
C ASN A 65 -6.76 -1.25 7.46
N TYR A 66 -5.69 -1.51 8.21
CA TYR A 66 -4.58 -2.35 7.73
C TYR A 66 -4.89 -3.84 7.88
N CYS A 67 -5.15 -4.52 6.76
CA CYS A 67 -5.46 -5.96 6.72
C CYS A 67 -4.24 -6.81 6.35
N SER A 68 -3.08 -6.22 6.08
CA SER A 68 -1.85 -6.92 5.67
C SER A 68 -2.03 -7.81 4.42
N LEU A 69 -3.05 -7.57 3.59
CA LEU A 69 -3.43 -8.49 2.52
C LEU A 69 -2.30 -8.60 1.47
N GLY A 70 -1.54 -7.51 1.27
CA GLY A 70 -0.36 -7.52 0.41
C GLY A 70 0.73 -8.49 0.88
N GLN A 71 0.97 -8.59 2.18
CA GLN A 71 1.96 -9.51 2.75
C GLN A 71 1.49 -10.96 2.66
N VAL A 72 0.22 -11.21 2.96
CA VAL A 72 -0.40 -12.54 2.83
C VAL A 72 -0.38 -13.00 1.38
N LYS A 73 -0.72 -12.11 0.43
CA LYS A 73 -0.65 -12.39 -1.02
C LYS A 73 0.77 -12.72 -1.47
N SER A 74 1.76 -11.96 -1.02
CA SER A 74 3.17 -12.20 -1.36
C SER A 74 3.63 -13.58 -0.86
N GLN A 75 3.21 -13.94 0.36
CA GLN A 75 3.53 -15.24 0.93
C GLN A 75 2.79 -16.38 0.22
N PHE A 76 1.54 -16.18 -0.15
CA PHE A 76 0.78 -17.13 -0.97
C PHE A 76 1.45 -17.36 -2.32
N GLY A 77 1.95 -16.31 -2.97
CA GLY A 77 2.70 -16.43 -4.23
C GLY A 77 3.92 -17.34 -4.09
N ARG A 78 4.70 -17.17 -3.01
CA ARG A 78 5.86 -18.04 -2.73
C ARG A 78 5.45 -19.50 -2.51
N TRP A 79 4.46 -19.74 -1.66
CA TRP A 79 3.98 -21.10 -1.39
C TRP A 79 3.42 -21.79 -2.63
N THR A 80 2.67 -21.07 -3.46
CA THR A 80 2.15 -21.60 -4.73
C THR A 80 3.29 -22.02 -5.67
N ILE A 81 4.34 -21.21 -5.76
CA ILE A 81 5.54 -21.54 -6.57
C ILE A 81 6.23 -22.78 -6.00
N ASP A 82 6.46 -22.86 -4.69
CA ASP A 82 7.15 -23.98 -4.05
C ASP A 82 6.39 -25.31 -4.25
N ILE A 83 5.06 -25.29 -4.14
CA ILE A 83 4.21 -26.47 -4.37
C ILE A 83 4.28 -26.91 -5.84
N LEU A 84 4.19 -25.96 -6.77
CA LEU A 84 4.19 -26.25 -8.21
C LEU A 84 5.54 -26.84 -8.66
N ILE A 85 6.65 -26.27 -8.18
CA ILE A 85 8.00 -26.79 -8.44
C ILE A 85 8.16 -28.19 -7.84
N SER A 86 7.60 -28.43 -6.65
CA SER A 86 7.67 -29.75 -6.01
C SER A 86 6.97 -30.82 -6.85
N GLU A 87 5.82 -30.54 -7.49
CA GLU A 87 5.18 -31.50 -8.38
C GLU A 87 6.04 -31.84 -9.60
N GLU A 88 6.62 -30.85 -10.27
CA GLU A 88 7.47 -31.10 -11.45
C GLU A 88 8.73 -31.90 -11.09
N VAL A 89 9.36 -31.60 -9.96
CA VAL A 89 10.56 -32.33 -9.48
C VAL A 89 10.21 -33.78 -9.14
N VAL A 90 9.07 -34.03 -8.50
CA VAL A 90 8.60 -35.39 -8.21
C VAL A 90 8.31 -36.15 -9.50
N HIS A 91 7.65 -35.52 -10.46
CA HIS A 91 7.34 -36.13 -11.74
C HIS A 91 8.62 -36.49 -12.52
N MET A 92 9.56 -35.56 -12.60
CA MET A 92 10.87 -35.80 -13.22
C MET A 92 11.66 -36.93 -12.53
N ALA A 93 11.63 -37.00 -11.19
CA ALA A 93 12.30 -38.06 -10.44
C ALA A 93 11.69 -39.45 -10.69
N LEU A 94 10.35 -39.53 -10.85
CA LEU A 94 9.66 -40.76 -11.21
C LEU A 94 10.03 -41.20 -12.63
N THR A 95 9.99 -40.29 -13.61
CA THR A 95 10.37 -40.59 -15.00
C THR A 95 11.84 -41.04 -15.10
N TYR A 96 12.76 -40.38 -14.39
CA TYR A 96 14.16 -40.78 -14.36
C TYR A 96 14.33 -42.19 -13.79
N LYS A 97 13.62 -42.53 -12.70
CA LYS A 97 13.65 -43.86 -12.09
C LYS A 97 13.07 -44.96 -12.99
N GLU A 98 12.11 -44.63 -13.86
CA GLU A 98 11.58 -45.56 -14.87
C GLU A 98 12.57 -45.79 -16.02
N ILE A 99 13.29 -44.76 -16.46
CA ILE A 99 14.27 -44.86 -17.56
C ILE A 99 15.56 -45.57 -17.11
N THR A 100 15.91 -45.48 -15.83
CA THR A 100 17.15 -46.06 -15.27
C THR A 100 16.96 -47.48 -14.71
N LYS A 101 15.79 -48.08 -14.91
CA LYS A 101 15.50 -49.50 -14.64
C LYS A 101 15.63 -50.33 -15.91
#